data_AF-A0A7J5LLT0-F1
#
_entry.id   AF-A0A7J5LLT0-F1
#
_cell.length_a   1.000
_cell.length_b   1.000
_cell.length_c   1.000
_cell.angle_alpha   90.00
_cell.angle_beta   90.00
_cell.angle_gamma   90.00
#
_symmetry.space_group_name_H-M   'P 1'
#
loop_
_entity.id
_entity.type
_entity.pdbx_description
1 polymer ?
#
loop_
_entity_poly.entity_id
_entity_poly.type
_entity_poly.pdbx_seq_one_letter_code
_entity_poly.pdbx_strand_id
1 'polypeptide(L)'
;MKTEHAYTDAAQRREEEVREHISWFREFLTFGTELPETIRRQYGLEEDYRRYMELAERDNRMFEEADGTEYRRHMEKIRKGEIPGPGKAYGKVVLAVEKAYERICPSPARDYLEEKYRELLFLRGMVYRKDYDDPLWYKPEILDKYGIDHRASRGTVLEQVEKAYRELDARFCRMTGKKPDADRLFGKSAAQKAVPAQREASESNAREVRMHKRGGRRPGF
;
A
#
# COMPACT_ATOMS: atom_id res chain seq x y z
N MET A 1 -25.16 -19.75 37.69
CA MET A 1 -25.84 -20.52 36.62
C MET A 1 -26.60 -19.69 35.58
N LYS A 2 -27.34 -18.61 35.91
CA LYS A 2 -27.99 -17.77 34.88
C LYS A 2 -27.02 -16.86 34.09
N THR A 3 -25.95 -16.42 34.72
CA THR A 3 -24.94 -15.51 34.14
C THR A 3 -23.99 -16.20 33.17
N GLU A 4 -23.66 -17.48 33.39
CA GLU A 4 -22.79 -18.26 32.48
C GLU A 4 -23.50 -18.60 31.17
N HIS A 5 -24.79 -19.01 31.21
CA HIS A 5 -25.56 -19.26 29.99
C HIS A 5 -25.74 -18.02 29.11
N ALA A 6 -26.03 -16.86 29.71
CA ALA A 6 -26.18 -15.61 28.97
C ALA A 6 -24.85 -15.12 28.34
N TYR A 7 -23.72 -15.40 28.98
CA TYR A 7 -22.39 -15.07 28.45
C TYR A 7 -22.02 -15.95 27.25
N THR A 8 -22.32 -17.25 27.32
CA THR A 8 -22.09 -18.20 26.22
C THR A 8 -22.93 -17.85 25.00
N ASP A 9 -24.21 -17.49 25.16
CA ASP A 9 -25.08 -17.07 24.06
C ASP A 9 -24.60 -15.79 23.38
N ALA A 10 -24.08 -14.82 24.15
CA ALA A 10 -23.57 -13.57 23.60
C ALA A 10 -22.25 -13.77 22.84
N ALA A 11 -21.38 -14.68 23.31
CA ALA A 11 -20.14 -15.04 22.63
C ALA A 11 -20.42 -15.76 21.30
N GLN A 12 -21.37 -16.71 21.29
CA GLN A 12 -21.77 -17.42 20.08
C GLN A 12 -22.36 -16.48 19.02
N ARG A 13 -23.24 -15.55 19.40
CA ARG A 13 -23.80 -14.56 18.46
C ARG A 13 -22.71 -13.68 17.84
N ARG A 14 -21.71 -13.26 18.62
CA ARG A 14 -20.57 -12.48 18.10
C ARG A 14 -19.73 -13.31 17.14
N GLU A 15 -19.52 -14.59 17.41
CA GLU A 15 -18.78 -15.48 16.53
C GLU A 15 -19.52 -15.70 15.20
N GLU A 16 -20.84 -15.88 15.24
CA GLU A 16 -21.69 -15.99 14.06
C GLU A 16 -21.66 -14.70 13.22
N GLU A 17 -21.77 -13.53 13.86
CA GLU A 17 -21.67 -12.22 13.23
C GLU A 17 -20.30 -12.04 12.55
N VAL A 18 -19.20 -12.38 13.23
CA VAL A 18 -17.86 -12.33 12.64
C VAL A 18 -17.74 -13.26 11.43
N ARG A 19 -18.29 -14.47 11.50
CA ARG A 19 -18.28 -15.42 10.39
C ARG A 19 -19.06 -14.87 9.18
N GLU A 20 -20.19 -14.21 9.42
CA GLU A 20 -20.97 -13.55 8.37
C GLU A 20 -20.16 -12.41 7.72
N HIS A 21 -19.52 -11.55 8.53
CA HIS A 21 -18.67 -10.47 8.03
C HIS A 21 -17.48 -10.99 7.19
N ILE A 22 -16.85 -12.08 7.63
CA ILE A 22 -15.81 -12.77 6.87
C ILE A 22 -16.35 -13.20 5.49
N SER A 23 -17.57 -13.75 5.45
CA SER A 23 -18.20 -14.15 4.18
C SER A 23 -18.39 -12.97 3.25
N TRP A 24 -18.98 -11.87 3.75
CA TRP A 24 -19.21 -10.66 2.94
C TRP A 24 -17.91 -10.04 2.41
N PHE A 25 -16.86 -9.98 3.23
CA PHE A 25 -15.57 -9.50 2.77
C PHE A 25 -14.95 -10.40 1.71
N ARG A 26 -15.06 -11.73 1.85
CA ARG A 26 -14.57 -12.64 0.80
C ARG A 26 -15.34 -12.48 -0.50
N GLU A 27 -16.67 -12.37 -0.44
CA GLU A 27 -17.51 -12.14 -1.62
C GLU A 27 -17.14 -10.84 -2.33
N PHE A 28 -16.99 -9.73 -1.58
CA PHE A 28 -16.54 -8.46 -2.14
C PHE A 28 -15.14 -8.56 -2.77
N LEU A 29 -14.17 -9.15 -2.06
CA LEU A 29 -12.77 -9.22 -2.52
C LEU A 29 -12.59 -10.16 -3.72
N THR A 30 -13.42 -11.19 -3.84
CA THR A 30 -13.30 -12.21 -4.90
C THR A 30 -14.12 -11.83 -6.13
N PHE A 31 -15.35 -11.34 -5.94
CA PHE A 31 -16.32 -11.15 -7.01
C PHE A 31 -16.76 -9.69 -7.21
N GLY A 32 -16.34 -8.78 -6.34
CA GLY A 32 -16.79 -7.39 -6.38
C GLY A 32 -18.24 -7.21 -5.90
N THR A 33 -18.81 -8.20 -5.20
CA THR A 33 -20.16 -8.14 -4.65
C THR A 33 -20.31 -6.94 -3.72
N GLU A 34 -21.36 -6.13 -3.91
CA GLU A 34 -21.61 -4.96 -3.07
C GLU A 34 -21.74 -5.31 -1.58
N LEU A 35 -21.06 -4.54 -0.72
CA LEU A 35 -21.11 -4.73 0.72
C LEU A 35 -22.41 -4.15 1.31
N PRO A 36 -23.10 -4.90 2.18
CA PRO A 36 -24.25 -4.38 2.92
C PRO A 36 -23.93 -3.08 3.68
N GLU A 37 -24.89 -2.16 3.73
CA GLU A 37 -24.76 -0.86 4.41
C GLU A 37 -24.39 -1.02 5.89
N THR A 38 -24.93 -2.02 6.57
CA THR A 38 -24.61 -2.33 7.97
C THR A 38 -23.12 -2.62 8.16
N ILE A 39 -22.54 -3.43 7.27
CA ILE A 39 -21.11 -3.77 7.28
C ILE A 39 -20.28 -2.54 6.92
N ARG A 40 -20.68 -1.78 5.89
CA ARG A 40 -19.97 -0.55 5.51
C ARG A 40 -19.89 0.43 6.67
N ARG A 41 -20.98 0.64 7.40
CA ARG A 41 -21.02 1.50 8.59
C ARG A 41 -20.18 0.96 9.73
N GLN A 42 -20.30 -0.33 10.06
CA GLN A 42 -19.59 -0.95 11.17
C GLN A 42 -18.06 -0.88 11.02
N TYR A 43 -17.56 -0.97 9.80
CA TYR A 43 -16.13 -0.92 9.51
C TYR A 43 -15.64 0.45 9.00
N GLY A 44 -16.50 1.47 8.99
CA GLY A 44 -16.14 2.83 8.58
C GLY A 44 -15.80 2.98 7.09
N LEU A 45 -16.41 2.16 6.24
CA LEU A 45 -16.18 2.13 4.79
C LEU A 45 -17.11 3.07 4.01
N GLU A 46 -18.15 3.61 4.65
CA GLU A 46 -19.27 4.30 4.00
C GLU A 46 -18.82 5.44 3.07
N GLU A 47 -17.91 6.29 3.54
CA GLU A 47 -17.47 7.47 2.80
C GLU A 47 -16.61 7.11 1.58
N ASP A 48 -15.66 6.18 1.75
CA ASP A 48 -14.83 5.71 0.64
C ASP A 48 -15.68 4.96 -0.40
N TYR A 49 -16.68 4.18 0.06
CA TYR A 49 -17.59 3.45 -0.80
C TYR A 49 -18.51 4.39 -1.59
N ARG A 50 -19.14 5.36 -0.92
CA ARG A 50 -19.98 6.38 -1.55
C ARG A 50 -19.19 7.15 -2.62
N ARG A 51 -17.98 7.57 -2.29
CA ARG A 51 -17.10 8.28 -3.23
C ARG A 51 -16.73 7.42 -4.44
N TYR A 52 -16.46 6.14 -4.24
CA TYR A 52 -16.21 5.21 -5.34
C TYR A 52 -17.44 5.10 -6.25
N MET A 53 -18.63 4.87 -5.68
CA MET A 53 -19.88 4.73 -6.44
C MET A 53 -20.19 5.99 -7.26
N GLU A 54 -20.09 7.19 -6.67
CA GLU A 54 -20.30 8.46 -7.38
C GLU A 54 -19.37 8.63 -8.58
N LEU A 55 -18.10 8.23 -8.43
CA LEU A 55 -17.13 8.30 -9.52
C LEU A 55 -17.36 7.22 -10.58
N ALA A 56 -17.73 6.00 -10.18
CA ALA A 56 -18.04 4.92 -11.09
C ALA A 56 -19.29 5.21 -11.93
N GLU A 57 -20.35 5.73 -11.30
CA GLU A 57 -21.56 6.17 -12.01
C GLU A 57 -21.26 7.30 -12.99
N ARG A 58 -20.45 8.28 -12.58
CA ARG A 58 -20.05 9.37 -13.46
C ARG A 58 -19.24 8.85 -14.65
N ASP A 59 -18.32 7.91 -14.43
CA ASP A 59 -17.50 7.32 -15.47
C ASP A 59 -18.35 6.50 -16.46
N ASN A 60 -19.30 5.72 -15.94
CA ASN A 60 -20.26 4.96 -16.75
C ASN A 60 -21.13 5.89 -17.60
N ARG A 61 -21.69 6.97 -17.02
CA ARG A 61 -22.43 7.99 -17.79
C ARG A 61 -21.56 8.60 -18.90
N MET A 62 -20.31 8.94 -18.59
CA MET A 62 -19.38 9.46 -19.60
C MET A 62 -19.08 8.44 -20.69
N PHE A 63 -18.99 7.15 -20.38
CA PHE A 63 -18.78 6.09 -21.36
C PHE A 63 -20.00 5.88 -22.27
N GLU A 64 -21.21 6.01 -21.72
CA GLU A 64 -22.47 5.81 -22.46
C GLU A 64 -22.87 7.02 -23.32
N GLU A 65 -22.67 8.24 -22.80
CA GLU A 65 -23.19 9.46 -23.43
C GLU A 65 -22.18 10.17 -24.35
N ALA A 66 -20.88 10.05 -24.07
CA ALA A 66 -19.86 10.82 -24.77
C ALA A 66 -19.43 10.14 -26.07
N ASP A 67 -18.99 10.94 -27.05
CA ASP A 67 -18.34 10.36 -28.22
C ASP A 67 -16.96 9.75 -27.86
N GLY A 68 -16.43 8.89 -28.74
CA GLY A 68 -15.15 8.21 -28.48
C GLY A 68 -13.94 9.15 -28.36
N THR A 69 -14.03 10.40 -28.80
CA THR A 69 -12.98 11.41 -28.62
C THR A 69 -13.10 12.10 -27.27
N GLU A 70 -14.32 12.44 -26.86
CA GLU A 70 -14.64 13.00 -25.56
C GLU A 70 -14.31 12.04 -24.43
N TYR A 71 -14.71 10.77 -24.53
CA TYR A 71 -14.36 9.76 -23.53
C TYR A 71 -12.85 9.56 -23.42
N ARG A 72 -12.11 9.57 -24.55
CA ARG A 72 -10.64 9.52 -24.53
C ARG A 72 -10.02 10.70 -23.79
N ARG A 73 -10.53 11.92 -24.01
CA ARG A 73 -10.07 13.12 -23.27
C ARG A 73 -10.39 13.02 -21.78
N HIS A 74 -11.58 12.54 -21.42
CA HIS A 74 -11.97 12.27 -20.03
C HIS A 74 -11.01 11.29 -19.35
N MET A 75 -10.73 10.16 -20.00
CA MET A 75 -9.76 9.17 -19.50
C MET A 75 -8.33 9.73 -19.41
N GLU A 76 -7.93 10.61 -20.32
CA GLU A 76 -6.64 11.28 -20.24
C GLU A 76 -6.55 12.21 -19.02
N LYS A 77 -7.62 12.95 -18.70
CA LYS A 77 -7.70 13.79 -17.50
C LYS A 77 -7.60 12.96 -16.22
N ILE A 78 -8.28 11.81 -16.17
CA ILE A 78 -8.15 10.86 -15.04
C ILE A 78 -6.70 10.40 -14.91
N ARG A 79 -6.09 9.97 -16.02
CA ARG A 79 -4.71 9.47 -16.04
C ARG A 79 -3.67 10.53 -15.67
N LYS A 80 -3.94 11.80 -15.94
CA LYS A 80 -3.10 12.95 -15.52
C LYS A 80 -3.38 13.39 -14.07
N GLY A 81 -4.40 12.83 -13.43
CA GLY A 81 -4.83 13.25 -12.09
C GLY A 81 -5.54 14.60 -12.04
N GLU A 82 -5.93 15.15 -13.19
CA GLU A 82 -6.68 16.42 -13.28
C GLU A 82 -8.11 16.26 -12.72
N ILE A 83 -8.68 15.07 -12.86
CA ILE A 83 -9.95 14.69 -12.24
C ILE A 83 -9.80 13.35 -11.50
N PRO A 84 -10.55 13.12 -10.40
CA PRO A 84 -10.56 11.83 -9.73
C PRO A 84 -11.14 10.74 -10.65
N GLY A 85 -10.46 9.60 -10.72
CA GLY A 85 -10.97 8.41 -11.42
C GLY A 85 -11.57 7.37 -10.46
N PRO A 86 -12.46 6.50 -10.94
CA PRO A 86 -13.06 5.44 -10.14
C PRO A 86 -12.03 4.42 -9.65
N GLY A 87 -10.99 4.12 -10.44
CA GLY A 87 -9.96 3.13 -10.09
C GLY A 87 -9.25 3.40 -8.76
N LYS A 88 -8.76 4.64 -8.55
CA LYS A 88 -8.14 5.05 -7.27
C LYS A 88 -9.12 5.02 -6.10
N ALA A 89 -10.38 5.38 -6.32
CA ALA A 89 -11.39 5.33 -5.27
C ALA A 89 -11.72 3.87 -4.90
N TYR A 90 -11.88 3.01 -5.90
CA TYR A 90 -12.08 1.58 -5.72
C TYR A 90 -10.90 0.93 -4.99
N GLY A 91 -9.68 1.24 -5.40
CA GLY A 91 -8.46 0.77 -4.76
C GLY A 91 -8.40 1.10 -3.27
N LYS A 92 -8.86 2.29 -2.85
CA LYS A 92 -8.97 2.65 -1.43
C LYS A 92 -9.99 1.79 -0.69
N VAL A 93 -11.17 1.57 -1.29
CA VAL A 93 -12.20 0.69 -0.72
C VAL A 93 -11.65 -0.72 -0.54
N VAL A 94 -11.03 -1.29 -1.58
CA VAL A 94 -10.40 -2.62 -1.52
C VAL A 94 -9.37 -2.69 -0.41
N LEU A 95 -8.46 -1.71 -0.31
CA LEU A 95 -7.44 -1.69 0.72
C LEU A 95 -8.04 -1.61 2.14
N ALA A 96 -9.12 -0.84 2.32
CA ALA A 96 -9.83 -0.74 3.59
C ALA A 96 -10.55 -2.05 3.96
N VAL A 97 -11.23 -2.69 3.00
CA VAL A 97 -11.90 -3.98 3.17
C VAL A 97 -10.88 -5.07 3.49
N GLU A 98 -9.76 -5.13 2.76
CA GLU A 98 -8.69 -6.08 3.07
C GLU A 98 -8.19 -5.90 4.51
N LYS A 99 -7.90 -4.67 4.97
CA LYS A 99 -7.46 -4.42 6.35
C LYS A 99 -8.50 -4.84 7.39
N ALA A 100 -9.78 -4.63 7.11
CA ALA A 100 -10.87 -5.08 7.97
C ALA A 100 -10.95 -6.62 8.02
N TYR A 101 -10.88 -7.26 6.86
CA TYR A 101 -10.88 -8.71 6.71
C TYR A 101 -9.72 -9.37 7.47
N GLU A 102 -8.49 -8.90 7.28
CA GLU A 102 -7.30 -9.44 7.95
C GLU A 102 -7.32 -9.25 9.47
N ARG A 103 -8.04 -8.24 9.97
CA ARG A 103 -8.20 -8.01 11.42
C ARG A 103 -9.10 -9.06 12.06
N ILE A 104 -10.18 -9.45 11.39
CA ILE A 104 -11.15 -10.41 11.91
C ILE A 104 -10.84 -11.86 11.50
N CYS A 105 -10.02 -12.05 10.47
CA CYS A 105 -9.57 -13.33 9.96
C CYS A 105 -8.03 -13.39 9.97
N PRO A 106 -7.39 -13.73 11.12
CA PRO A 106 -5.92 -13.73 11.23
C PRO A 106 -5.24 -14.84 10.43
N SER A 107 -5.97 -15.89 10.04
CA SER A 107 -5.50 -16.95 9.16
C SER A 107 -6.41 -17.06 7.93
N PRO A 108 -6.30 -16.14 6.96
CA PRO A 108 -7.09 -16.18 5.74
C PRO A 108 -6.91 -17.45 4.91
N ALA A 109 -7.84 -17.66 3.98
CA ALA A 109 -7.76 -18.74 3.02
C ALA A 109 -6.54 -18.57 2.09
N ARG A 110 -6.09 -19.70 1.54
CA ARG A 110 -4.85 -19.78 0.74
C ARG A 110 -4.90 -18.93 -0.53
N ASP A 111 -6.05 -18.89 -1.19
CA ASP A 111 -6.33 -18.06 -2.36
C ASP A 111 -6.01 -16.58 -2.10
N TYR A 112 -6.52 -16.03 -1.00
CA TYR A 112 -6.25 -14.65 -0.59
C TYR A 112 -4.76 -14.41 -0.36
N LEU A 113 -4.07 -15.34 0.33
CA LEU A 113 -2.64 -15.24 0.58
C LEU A 113 -1.83 -15.29 -0.73
N GLU A 114 -2.22 -16.13 -1.69
CA GLU A 114 -1.56 -16.20 -3.00
C GLU A 114 -1.71 -14.88 -3.79
N GLU A 115 -2.88 -14.24 -3.73
CA GLU A 115 -3.09 -12.92 -4.33
C GLU A 115 -2.19 -11.85 -3.69
N LYS A 116 -2.16 -11.75 -2.35
CA LYS A 116 -1.28 -10.78 -1.67
C LYS A 116 0.19 -11.05 -1.98
N TYR A 117 0.59 -12.32 -2.12
CA TYR A 117 1.94 -12.66 -2.53
C TYR A 117 2.25 -12.23 -3.97
N ARG A 118 1.30 -12.37 -4.91
CA ARG A 118 1.46 -11.87 -6.29
C ARG A 118 1.62 -10.36 -6.33
N GLU A 119 0.89 -9.63 -5.50
CA GLU A 119 1.06 -8.18 -5.36
C GLU A 119 2.44 -7.79 -4.80
N LEU A 120 2.94 -8.52 -3.79
CA LEU A 120 4.31 -8.34 -3.30
C LEU A 120 5.34 -8.58 -4.42
N LEU A 121 5.16 -9.62 -5.25
CA LEU A 121 6.03 -9.89 -6.39
C LEU A 121 5.98 -8.77 -7.43
N PHE A 122 4.79 -8.23 -7.69
CA PHE A 122 4.61 -7.09 -8.59
C PHE A 122 5.36 -5.86 -8.09
N LEU A 123 5.12 -5.45 -6.84
CA LEU A 123 5.80 -4.32 -6.20
C LEU A 123 7.32 -4.51 -6.14
N ARG A 124 7.78 -5.73 -5.84
CA ARG A 124 9.22 -6.08 -5.91
C ARG A 124 9.77 -5.96 -7.32
N GLY A 125 9.03 -6.41 -8.33
CA GLY A 125 9.40 -6.26 -9.74
C GLY A 125 9.60 -4.78 -10.11
N MET A 126 8.77 -3.89 -9.55
CA MET A 126 8.92 -2.45 -9.74
C MET A 126 10.22 -1.87 -9.17
N VAL A 127 10.92 -2.55 -8.27
CA VAL A 127 12.23 -2.10 -7.79
C VAL A 127 13.31 -2.25 -8.86
N TYR A 128 13.25 -3.32 -9.66
CA TYR A 128 14.32 -3.67 -10.62
C TYR A 128 14.05 -3.18 -12.04
N ARG A 129 12.78 -3.10 -12.42
CA ARG A 129 12.36 -2.74 -13.79
C ARG A 129 12.17 -1.24 -13.98
N LYS A 130 11.90 -0.79 -15.20
CA LYS A 130 11.54 0.62 -15.52
C LYS A 130 10.39 0.72 -16.52
N ASP A 131 9.96 -0.40 -17.09
CA ASP A 131 8.97 -0.57 -18.15
C ASP A 131 7.59 -0.91 -17.58
N TYR A 132 7.08 -0.09 -16.65
CA TYR A 132 5.77 -0.33 -16.02
C TYR A 132 4.58 -0.12 -16.94
N ASP A 133 4.78 0.71 -17.97
CA ASP A 133 3.78 0.99 -19.00
C ASP A 133 3.67 -0.14 -20.03
N ASP A 134 4.54 -1.16 -19.97
CA ASP A 134 4.41 -2.34 -20.83
C ASP A 134 3.07 -3.02 -20.54
N PRO A 135 2.17 -3.19 -21.53
CA PRO A 135 0.87 -3.82 -21.33
C PRO A 135 0.92 -5.22 -20.68
N LEU A 136 2.02 -5.96 -20.85
CA LEU A 136 2.20 -7.27 -20.21
C LEU A 136 2.38 -7.18 -18.69
N TRP A 137 2.88 -6.03 -18.21
CA TRP A 137 3.24 -5.80 -16.83
C TRP A 137 2.44 -4.68 -16.18
N TYR A 138 1.66 -3.93 -16.96
CA TYR A 138 0.79 -2.87 -16.46
C TYR A 138 -0.37 -3.45 -15.63
N LYS A 139 -0.43 -3.06 -14.36
CA LYS A 139 -1.46 -3.48 -13.38
C LYS A 139 -2.10 -2.26 -12.73
N PRO A 140 -3.02 -1.56 -13.41
CA PRO A 140 -3.61 -0.33 -12.89
C PRO A 140 -4.30 -0.54 -11.55
N GLU A 141 -4.86 -1.72 -11.29
CA GLU A 141 -5.58 -2.04 -10.05
C GLU A 141 -4.64 -1.99 -8.84
N ILE A 142 -3.40 -2.48 -8.98
CA ILE A 142 -2.40 -2.44 -7.91
C ILE A 142 -1.85 -1.01 -7.74
N LEU A 143 -1.59 -0.33 -8.85
CA LEU A 143 -1.08 1.05 -8.82
C LEU A 143 -2.08 2.00 -8.17
N ASP A 144 -3.35 1.91 -8.56
CA ASP A 144 -4.43 2.72 -8.01
C ASP A 144 -4.69 2.41 -6.53
N LYS A 145 -4.67 1.12 -6.15
CA LYS A 145 -4.83 0.67 -4.75
C LYS A 145 -3.79 1.28 -3.82
N TYR A 146 -2.53 1.33 -4.25
CA TYR A 146 -1.43 1.87 -3.45
C TYR A 146 -1.12 3.34 -3.72
N GLY A 147 -1.83 3.98 -4.66
CA GLY A 147 -1.60 5.36 -5.05
C GLY A 147 -0.23 5.59 -5.71
N ILE A 148 0.26 4.60 -6.44
CA ILE A 148 1.55 4.66 -7.15
C ILE A 148 1.34 5.39 -8.48
N ASP A 149 1.97 6.55 -8.60
CA ASP A 149 2.03 7.31 -9.84
C ASP A 149 3.23 6.86 -10.66
N HIS A 150 3.04 5.84 -11.49
CA HIS A 150 4.08 5.26 -12.36
C HIS A 150 4.69 6.25 -13.36
N ARG A 151 4.08 7.44 -13.55
CA ARG A 151 4.56 8.50 -14.44
C ARG A 151 5.42 9.54 -13.73
N ALA A 152 5.45 9.49 -12.40
CA ALA A 152 6.30 10.36 -11.60
C ALA A 152 7.79 10.05 -11.85
N SER A 153 8.66 10.87 -11.28
CA SER A 153 10.10 10.62 -11.33
C SER A 153 10.43 9.23 -10.77
N ARG A 154 11.48 8.59 -11.27
CA ARG A 154 11.88 7.24 -10.80
C ARG A 154 12.08 7.17 -9.29
N GLY A 155 12.61 8.23 -8.68
CA GLY A 155 12.76 8.34 -7.22
C GLY A 155 11.41 8.34 -6.51
N THR A 156 10.48 9.17 -6.96
CA THR A 156 9.10 9.22 -6.42
C THR A 156 8.38 7.88 -6.54
N VAL A 157 8.49 7.22 -7.70
CA VAL A 157 7.91 5.88 -7.90
C VAL A 157 8.49 4.88 -6.90
N LEU A 158 9.82 4.88 -6.70
CA LEU A 158 10.48 3.98 -5.75
C LEU A 158 10.05 4.24 -4.30
N GLU A 159 9.89 5.50 -3.90
CA GLU A 159 9.40 5.86 -2.56
C GLU A 159 7.96 5.36 -2.34
N GLN A 160 7.08 5.54 -3.33
CA GLN A 160 5.71 5.05 -3.28
C GLN A 160 5.66 3.51 -3.24
N VAL A 161 6.47 2.84 -4.07
CA VAL A 161 6.58 1.38 -4.10
C VAL A 161 7.14 0.84 -2.79
N GLU A 162 8.17 1.46 -2.21
CA GLU A 162 8.73 1.06 -0.92
C GLU A 162 7.68 1.15 0.18
N LYS A 163 6.93 2.26 0.23
CA LYS A 163 5.84 2.44 1.20
C LYS A 163 4.77 1.35 1.05
N ALA A 164 4.31 1.12 -0.17
CA ALA A 164 3.31 0.09 -0.48
C ALA A 164 3.79 -1.31 -0.11
N TYR A 165 5.02 -1.65 -0.49
CA TYR A 165 5.62 -2.95 -0.21
C TYR A 165 5.78 -3.18 1.28
N ARG A 166 6.33 -2.21 2.03
CA ARG A 166 6.50 -2.34 3.48
C ARG A 166 5.19 -2.56 4.20
N GLU A 167 4.14 -1.84 3.81
CA GLU A 167 2.82 -1.98 4.40
C GLU A 167 2.22 -3.37 4.12
N LEU A 168 2.27 -3.82 2.86
CA LEU A 168 1.76 -5.14 2.47
C LEU A 168 2.59 -6.28 3.09
N ASP A 169 3.91 -6.17 3.11
CA ASP A 169 4.83 -7.16 3.70
C ASP A 169 4.57 -7.33 5.20
N ALA A 170 4.38 -6.22 5.93
CA ALA A 170 4.03 -6.27 7.34
C ALA A 170 2.69 -6.96 7.61
N ARG A 171 1.66 -6.69 6.77
CA ARG A 171 0.36 -7.37 6.83
C ARG A 171 0.50 -8.85 6.53
N PHE A 172 1.19 -9.18 5.44
CA PHE A 172 1.43 -10.55 4.99
C PHE A 172 2.19 -11.40 6.02
N CYS A 173 3.20 -10.82 6.68
CA CYS A 173 3.94 -11.48 7.74
C CYS A 173 3.06 -11.79 8.96
N ARG A 174 2.13 -10.89 9.33
CA ARG A 174 1.18 -11.16 10.43
C ARG A 174 0.26 -12.34 10.12
N MET A 175 -0.21 -12.45 8.88
CA MET A 175 -1.12 -13.54 8.47
C MET A 175 -0.41 -14.90 8.28
N THR A 176 0.88 -14.88 7.96
CA THR A 176 1.62 -16.11 7.56
C THR A 176 2.70 -16.55 8.54
N GLY A 177 3.05 -15.71 9.52
CA GLY A 177 4.18 -15.94 10.43
C GLY A 177 5.56 -15.86 9.76
N LYS A 178 5.64 -15.46 8.48
CA LYS A 178 6.91 -15.29 7.76
C LYS A 178 7.69 -14.08 8.28
N LYS A 179 9.01 -14.08 8.03
CA LYS A 179 9.87 -12.93 8.32
C LYS A 179 9.70 -11.85 7.24
N PRO A 180 9.67 -10.55 7.61
CA PRO A 180 9.64 -9.45 6.64
C PRO A 180 10.80 -9.48 5.65
N ASP A 181 10.53 -9.22 4.37
CA ASP A 181 11.54 -9.12 3.30
C ASP A 181 11.86 -7.66 2.92
N ALA A 182 11.07 -6.68 3.41
CA ALA A 182 11.21 -5.29 2.99
C ALA A 182 12.60 -4.68 3.29
N ASP A 183 13.22 -5.01 4.42
CA ASP A 183 14.55 -4.51 4.77
C ASP A 183 15.66 -5.11 3.90
N ARG A 184 15.45 -6.32 3.37
CA ARG A 184 16.37 -6.91 2.40
C ARG A 184 16.26 -6.23 1.04
N LEU A 185 15.05 -5.81 0.67
CA LEU A 185 14.76 -5.22 -0.63
C LEU A 185 15.12 -3.72 -0.70
N PHE A 186 14.81 -2.96 0.34
CA PHE A 186 14.96 -1.49 0.39
C PHE A 186 15.98 -1.00 1.42
N GLY A 187 16.50 -1.89 2.28
CA GLY A 187 17.50 -1.49 3.25
C GLY A 187 18.77 -0.98 2.58
N LYS A 188 19.35 0.08 3.14
CA LYS A 188 20.75 0.43 2.87
C LYS A 188 21.59 -0.84 3.04
N SER A 189 22.40 -1.17 2.04
CA SER A 189 23.31 -2.33 2.14
C SER A 189 24.11 -2.23 3.44
N ALA A 190 24.51 -3.36 4.04
CA ALA A 190 25.32 -3.34 5.26
C ALA A 190 26.57 -2.45 5.11
N ALA A 191 27.10 -2.35 3.88
CA ALA A 191 28.14 -1.39 3.51
C ALA A 191 27.72 0.08 3.67
N GLN A 192 26.51 0.48 3.28
CA GLN A 192 26.00 1.86 3.38
C GLN A 192 25.55 2.26 4.81
N LYS A 193 25.18 1.31 5.67
CA LYS A 193 24.91 1.57 7.10
C LYS A 193 26.19 1.82 7.92
N ALA A 194 27.35 1.36 7.43
CA ALA A 194 28.66 1.60 8.06
C ALA A 194 29.30 2.95 7.68
N VAL A 195 28.87 3.60 6.60
CA VAL A 195 29.44 4.87 6.10
C VAL A 195 29.15 6.10 6.98
N PRO A 196 28.04 6.25 7.74
CA PRO A 196 27.82 7.45 8.55
C PRO A 196 28.87 7.57 9.66
N ALA A 197 29.22 6.45 10.30
CA ALA A 197 30.19 6.43 11.41
C ALA A 197 31.64 6.65 10.94
N GLN A 198 32.00 6.23 9.72
CA GLN A 198 33.37 6.41 9.20
C GLN A 198 33.60 7.79 8.57
N ARG A 199 32.57 8.44 8.00
CA ARG A 199 32.72 9.81 7.49
C ARG A 199 32.85 10.84 8.60
N GLU A 200 32.08 10.71 9.68
CA GLU A 200 32.21 11.64 10.81
C GLU A 200 33.52 11.46 11.59
N ALA A 201 34.02 10.23 11.75
CA ALA A 201 35.30 9.97 12.41
C ALA A 201 36.54 10.33 11.56
N SER A 202 36.42 10.34 10.23
CA SER A 202 37.51 10.76 9.34
C SER A 202 37.54 12.26 9.12
N GLU A 203 36.38 12.93 9.07
CA GLU A 203 36.31 14.39 8.97
C GLU A 203 36.66 15.09 10.29
N SER A 204 36.34 14.51 11.45
CA SER A 204 36.76 15.04 12.76
C SER A 204 38.28 14.97 12.92
N ASN A 205 38.90 13.82 12.64
CA ASN A 205 40.35 13.66 12.67
C ASN A 205 41.07 14.57 11.65
N ALA A 206 40.53 14.76 10.45
CA ALA A 206 41.12 15.64 9.45
C ALA A 206 41.03 17.14 9.83
N ARG A 207 39.98 17.54 10.55
CA ARG A 207 39.81 18.91 11.09
C ARG A 207 40.74 19.16 12.28
N GLU A 208 40.92 18.16 13.14
CA GLU A 208 41.79 18.25 14.32
C GLU A 208 43.28 18.31 13.93
N VAL A 209 43.71 17.51 12.96
CA VAL A 209 45.08 17.55 12.41
C VAL A 209 45.38 18.86 11.66
N ARG A 210 44.37 19.49 11.05
CA ARG A 210 44.53 20.82 10.40
C ARG A 210 44.67 21.96 11.39
N MET A 211 44.04 21.88 12.57
CA MET A 211 44.19 22.92 13.60
C MET A 211 45.55 22.86 14.31
N HIS A 212 46.13 21.67 14.51
CA HIS A 212 47.41 21.52 15.21
C HIS A 212 48.66 21.92 14.39
N LYS A 213 48.53 22.19 13.07
CA LYS A 213 49.65 22.62 12.21
C LYS A 213 49.83 24.15 12.09
N ARG A 214 49.03 24.95 12.78
CA ARG A 214 49.16 26.43 12.77
C ARG A 214 49.60 26.96 14.14
N GLY A 215 50.84 26.68 14.54
CA GLY A 215 51.40 27.23 15.77
C GLY A 215 52.90 27.02 15.85
N GLY A 216 53.68 27.84 15.13
CA GLY A 216 55.14 27.75 15.20
C GLY A 216 55.87 28.66 14.22
N ARG A 217 55.70 29.98 14.33
CA ARG A 217 56.68 30.93 13.80
C ARG A 217 57.49 31.47 14.98
N ARG A 218 58.73 31.00 15.11
CA ARG A 218 59.72 31.60 16.02
C ARG A 218 60.13 32.97 15.46
N PRO A 219 60.27 34.03 16.28
CA PRO A 219 60.86 35.28 15.85
C PRO A 219 62.39 35.12 15.81
N GLY A 220 62.99 35.43 14.66
CA GLY A 220 64.43 35.45 14.49
C GLY A 220 64.92 36.89 14.38
N PHE A 221 65.83 37.24 15.30
CA PHE A 221 66.90 38.25 15.28
C PHE A 221 66.71 39.54 14.47
#